data_AF-A0A5E4YFT1-F1
#
_entry.id   AF-A0A5E4YFT1-F1
#
_cell.length_a   1.000
_cell.length_b   1.000
_cell.length_c   1.000
_cell.angle_alpha   90.00
_cell.angle_beta   90.00
_cell.angle_gamma   90.00
#
_symmetry.space_group_name_H-M   'P 1'
#
loop_
_entity.id
_entity.type
_entity.pdbx_description
1 polymer ?
#
loop_
_entity_poly.entity_id
_entity_poly.type
_entity_poly.pdbx_seq_one_letter_code
_entity_poly.pdbx_strand_id
1 'polypeptide(L)'
;MVGRAQLNAAQAHAFDSDDTLNRAKVVKVSLDVANAAFGTYLKFYREGRYARSAAGLQRRIAWLGGDVAKQASLYDDAFTTWSATTSNMSLIQLANELDNKLLLAPNFDTCVHLPPSVLAVADLMRMRVSGKVDKSLTLDELRAQRSRFGNKAALHDYLVAVWYLEIDHRPEQALALLPPAPDTSPDYFGLSQQIVRGLAFEASGRSDKARDLWTHLITLAKFPLQREALELALAINFEQVGIVERAFVDHSPIQDIGIRAILLQHAASANLLRTQAKIKAVDSPLREMALYTLLYKELTRARYTGFIADLALVSGLPSRALEPFTSPDSTNDEGYVCPSARELAVMLQHNPGASKGLNCLAEFVRRNPPAYPRLIGEATARRCPPPRTGEVPVSAPLGCGPSQFGGKAYERISSYLRVMDDARAPSDDRAYALYRAINCFAPAGYSNCGGNDIPKRNRRLWFKRLKSGYPNSQWAQSLRYYW
;
A
#
# COMPACT_ATOMS: atom_id res chain seq x y z
N MET A 1 -9.39 -47.14 -4.85
CA MET A 1 -9.35 -46.84 -6.30
C MET A 1 -10.72 -46.46 -6.87
N VAL A 2 -11.80 -47.18 -6.54
CA VAL A 2 -13.17 -46.91 -7.04
C VAL A 2 -13.59 -45.45 -6.96
N GLY A 3 -13.47 -44.80 -5.79
CA GLY A 3 -13.88 -43.40 -5.62
C GLY A 3 -13.16 -42.41 -6.53
N ARG A 4 -11.84 -42.61 -6.78
CA ARG A 4 -11.07 -41.74 -7.69
C ARG A 4 -11.46 -41.95 -9.15
N ALA A 5 -11.65 -43.20 -9.56
CA ALA A 5 -12.10 -43.53 -10.92
C ALA A 5 -13.47 -42.91 -11.21
N GLN A 6 -14.40 -43.01 -10.25
CA GLN A 6 -15.74 -42.44 -10.39
C GLN A 6 -15.73 -40.91 -10.33
N LEU A 7 -14.87 -40.30 -9.53
CA LEU A 7 -14.71 -38.84 -9.54
C LEU A 7 -14.15 -38.34 -10.88
N ASN A 8 -13.21 -39.06 -11.49
CA ASN A 8 -12.70 -38.73 -12.82
C ASN A 8 -13.81 -38.87 -13.88
N ALA A 9 -14.60 -39.94 -13.83
CA ALA A 9 -15.77 -40.11 -14.70
C ALA A 9 -16.80 -38.98 -14.51
N ALA A 10 -17.03 -38.55 -13.26
CA ALA A 10 -17.94 -37.47 -12.93
C ALA A 10 -17.57 -36.13 -13.59
N GLN A 11 -16.27 -35.84 -13.69
CA GLN A 11 -15.77 -34.55 -14.18
C GLN A 11 -15.25 -34.55 -15.62
N ALA A 12 -15.33 -35.68 -16.34
CA ALA A 12 -14.72 -35.87 -17.66
C ALA A 12 -15.11 -34.81 -18.71
N HIS A 13 -16.30 -34.23 -18.59
CA HIS A 13 -16.82 -33.20 -19.50
C HIS A 13 -17.24 -31.92 -18.76
N ALA A 14 -16.89 -31.80 -17.48
CA ALA A 14 -17.35 -30.71 -16.62
C ALA A 14 -16.58 -29.39 -16.84
N PHE A 15 -15.47 -29.42 -17.57
CA PHE A 15 -14.62 -28.27 -17.86
C PHE A 15 -14.61 -27.96 -19.35
N ASP A 16 -14.64 -26.68 -19.71
CA ASP A 16 -14.41 -26.21 -21.07
C ASP A 16 -12.92 -25.96 -21.35
N SER A 17 -12.61 -25.39 -22.52
CA SER A 17 -11.24 -25.09 -22.95
C SER A 17 -10.50 -24.10 -22.05
N ASP A 18 -11.24 -23.32 -21.27
CA ASP A 18 -10.71 -22.28 -20.39
C ASP A 18 -10.66 -22.74 -18.93
N ASP A 19 -10.82 -24.06 -18.68
CA ASP A 19 -10.93 -24.69 -17.36
C ASP A 19 -12.09 -24.16 -16.50
N THR A 20 -13.14 -23.63 -17.15
CA THR A 20 -14.34 -23.14 -16.47
C THR A 20 -15.31 -24.29 -16.21
N LEU A 21 -15.79 -24.38 -14.95
CA LEU A 21 -16.65 -25.45 -14.48
C LEU A 21 -18.09 -25.26 -14.98
N ASN A 22 -18.55 -26.11 -15.88
CA ASN A 22 -19.96 -26.28 -16.23
C ASN A 22 -20.60 -27.43 -15.44
N ARG A 23 -21.29 -27.06 -14.35
CA ARG A 23 -21.97 -28.01 -13.44
C ARG A 23 -22.99 -28.90 -14.13
N ALA A 24 -23.63 -28.43 -15.21
CA ALA A 24 -24.64 -29.21 -15.94
C ALA A 24 -24.02 -30.42 -16.66
N LYS A 25 -22.71 -30.39 -16.92
CA LYS A 25 -21.97 -31.49 -17.55
C LYS A 25 -21.33 -32.47 -16.55
N VAL A 26 -21.54 -32.28 -15.25
CA VAL A 26 -21.08 -33.23 -14.22
C VAL A 26 -21.96 -34.48 -14.24
N VAL A 27 -21.34 -35.66 -14.38
CA VAL A 27 -22.08 -36.94 -14.37
C VAL A 27 -22.48 -37.28 -12.93
N LYS A 28 -23.72 -36.94 -12.56
CA LYS A 28 -24.25 -37.05 -11.18
C LYS A 28 -24.12 -38.46 -10.60
N VAL A 29 -24.47 -39.50 -11.35
CA VAL A 29 -24.39 -40.89 -10.88
C VAL A 29 -22.97 -41.26 -10.48
N SER A 30 -21.97 -40.91 -11.29
CA SER A 30 -20.56 -41.15 -10.95
C SER A 30 -20.11 -40.30 -9.75
N LEU A 31 -20.61 -39.07 -9.62
CA LEU A 31 -20.32 -38.22 -8.48
C LEU A 31 -20.86 -38.82 -7.17
N ASP A 32 -22.08 -39.35 -7.19
CA ASP A 32 -22.73 -39.99 -6.04
C ASP A 32 -21.99 -41.27 -5.63
N VAL A 33 -21.60 -42.11 -6.60
CA VAL A 33 -20.78 -43.31 -6.34
C VAL A 33 -19.42 -42.92 -5.75
N ALA A 34 -18.78 -41.86 -6.26
CA ALA A 34 -17.54 -41.37 -5.70
C ALA A 34 -17.72 -40.90 -4.24
N ASN A 35 -18.77 -40.13 -3.96
CA ASN A 35 -19.12 -39.68 -2.61
C ASN A 35 -19.31 -40.85 -1.64
N ALA A 36 -20.10 -41.85 -2.04
CA ALA A 36 -20.34 -43.04 -1.23
C ALA A 36 -19.05 -43.85 -0.98
N ALA A 37 -18.21 -44.00 -1.99
CA ALA A 37 -16.94 -44.72 -1.88
C ALA A 37 -15.96 -44.03 -0.91
N PHE A 38 -15.79 -42.71 -1.01
CA PHE A 38 -14.91 -41.98 -0.08
C PHE A 38 -15.50 -41.93 1.34
N GLY A 39 -16.82 -41.73 1.48
CA GLY A 39 -17.48 -41.74 2.78
C GLY A 39 -17.35 -43.10 3.49
N THR A 40 -17.55 -44.20 2.76
CA THR A 40 -17.34 -45.56 3.26
C THR A 40 -15.89 -45.78 3.69
N TYR A 41 -14.94 -45.36 2.87
CA TYR A 41 -13.52 -45.46 3.22
C TYR A 41 -13.19 -44.72 4.51
N LEU A 42 -13.64 -43.47 4.66
CA LEU A 42 -13.39 -42.67 5.85
C LEU A 42 -14.09 -43.22 7.10
N LYS A 43 -15.23 -43.90 6.94
CA LYS A 43 -15.93 -44.57 8.04
C LYS A 43 -15.13 -45.74 8.60
N PHE A 44 -14.58 -46.59 7.73
CA PHE A 44 -13.85 -47.81 8.14
C PHE A 44 -12.36 -47.55 8.42
N TYR A 45 -11.76 -46.57 7.77
CA TYR A 45 -10.32 -46.29 7.84
C TYR A 45 -10.06 -44.81 8.17
N ARG A 46 -10.50 -44.38 9.35
CA ARG A 46 -10.36 -42.98 9.82
C ARG A 46 -8.91 -42.50 9.81
N GLU A 47 -7.98 -43.37 10.18
CA GLU A 47 -6.53 -43.11 10.17
C GLU A 47 -5.82 -43.85 9.03
N GLY A 48 -6.58 -44.31 8.03
CA GLY A 48 -6.03 -45.03 6.90
C GLY A 48 -5.06 -44.17 6.09
N ARG A 49 -4.13 -44.84 5.39
CA ARG A 49 -3.10 -44.21 4.54
C ARG A 49 -3.64 -43.12 3.60
N TYR A 50 -4.89 -43.25 3.13
CA TYR A 50 -5.50 -42.32 2.18
C TYR A 50 -6.58 -41.43 2.79
N ALA A 51 -6.77 -41.42 4.12
CA ALA A 51 -7.86 -40.68 4.77
C ALA A 51 -7.83 -39.19 4.44
N ARG A 52 -6.66 -38.55 4.53
CA ARG A 52 -6.50 -37.13 4.19
C ARG A 52 -6.82 -36.82 2.72
N SER A 53 -6.39 -37.69 1.81
CA SER A 53 -6.72 -37.54 0.38
C SER A 53 -8.22 -37.75 0.13
N ALA A 54 -8.86 -38.73 0.77
CA ALA A 54 -10.28 -38.98 0.63
C ALA A 54 -11.12 -37.79 1.16
N ALA A 55 -10.75 -37.23 2.31
CA ALA A 55 -11.40 -36.03 2.86
C ALA A 55 -11.25 -34.81 1.92
N GLY A 56 -10.07 -34.58 1.35
CA GLY A 56 -9.88 -33.53 0.35
C GLY A 56 -10.72 -33.73 -0.91
N LEU A 57 -10.86 -34.97 -1.38
CA LEU A 57 -11.69 -35.28 -2.55
C LEU A 57 -13.19 -35.14 -2.28
N GLN A 58 -13.64 -35.26 -1.03
CA GLN A 58 -15.02 -34.91 -0.66
C GLN A 58 -15.32 -33.43 -0.86
N ARG A 59 -14.35 -32.52 -0.63
CA ARG A 59 -14.52 -31.08 -0.96
C ARG A 59 -14.70 -30.87 -2.45
N ARG A 60 -13.87 -31.54 -3.27
CA ARG A 60 -14.00 -31.52 -4.74
C ARG A 60 -15.38 -32.02 -5.18
N ILE A 61 -15.89 -33.07 -4.55
CA ILE A 61 -17.23 -33.61 -4.85
C ILE A 61 -18.32 -32.60 -4.51
N ALA A 62 -18.31 -32.02 -3.31
CA ALA A 62 -19.27 -30.99 -2.93
C ALA A 62 -19.21 -29.78 -3.88
N TRP A 63 -17.99 -29.35 -4.24
CA TRP A 63 -17.76 -28.29 -5.20
C TRP A 63 -18.25 -28.62 -6.60
N LEU A 64 -18.13 -29.85 -7.11
CA LEU A 64 -18.68 -30.24 -8.42
C LEU A 64 -20.21 -30.34 -8.39
N GLY A 65 -20.76 -30.89 -7.30
CA GLY A 65 -22.20 -31.10 -7.10
C GLY A 65 -22.99 -29.83 -6.81
N GLY A 66 -22.34 -28.75 -6.36
CA GLY A 66 -22.99 -27.47 -6.06
C GLY A 66 -23.58 -27.40 -4.67
N ASP A 67 -23.17 -28.31 -3.79
CA ASP A 67 -23.61 -28.36 -2.41
C ASP A 67 -22.77 -27.42 -1.55
N VAL A 68 -23.17 -26.13 -1.54
CA VAL A 68 -22.47 -25.04 -0.84
C VAL A 68 -22.39 -25.31 0.66
N ALA A 69 -23.46 -25.79 1.28
CA ALA A 69 -23.50 -26.05 2.72
C ALA A 69 -22.54 -27.18 3.12
N LYS A 70 -22.54 -28.30 2.38
CA LYS A 70 -21.60 -29.39 2.61
C LYS A 70 -20.16 -28.98 2.32
N GLN A 71 -19.93 -28.22 1.23
CA GLN A 71 -18.61 -27.72 0.90
C GLN A 71 -18.06 -26.83 2.04
N ALA A 72 -18.89 -25.92 2.57
CA ALA A 72 -18.53 -25.07 3.69
C ALA A 72 -18.19 -25.88 4.95
N SER A 73 -19.01 -26.88 5.31
CA SER A 73 -18.74 -27.78 6.44
C SER A 73 -17.42 -28.51 6.29
N LEU A 74 -17.13 -29.03 5.09
CA LEU A 74 -15.88 -29.75 4.83
C LEU A 74 -14.63 -28.85 4.89
N TYR A 75 -14.77 -27.55 4.59
CA TYR A 75 -13.68 -26.59 4.84
C TYR A 75 -13.52 -26.28 6.32
N ASP A 76 -14.61 -26.05 7.07
CA ASP A 76 -14.53 -25.79 8.52
C ASP A 76 -13.85 -26.97 9.25
N ASP A 77 -14.18 -28.20 8.89
CA ASP A 77 -13.51 -29.42 9.37
C ASP A 77 -12.03 -29.46 8.96
N ALA A 78 -11.72 -29.09 7.71
CA ALA A 78 -10.35 -29.09 7.20
C ALA A 78 -9.47 -28.08 7.93
N PHE A 79 -9.96 -26.87 8.22
CA PHE A 79 -9.23 -25.87 9.00
C PHE A 79 -9.09 -26.27 10.47
N THR A 80 -10.16 -26.78 11.08
CA THR A 80 -10.15 -27.21 12.49
C THR A 80 -9.18 -28.35 12.75
N THR A 81 -8.99 -29.24 11.77
CA THR A 81 -8.10 -30.40 11.87
C THR A 81 -6.74 -30.21 11.18
N TRP A 82 -6.46 -29.01 10.65
CA TRP A 82 -5.22 -28.73 9.94
C TRP A 82 -4.03 -28.75 10.89
N SER A 83 -2.93 -29.35 10.42
CA SER A 83 -1.61 -29.23 11.02
C SER A 83 -0.52 -29.29 9.96
N ALA A 84 0.60 -28.62 10.20
CA ALA A 84 1.74 -28.61 9.29
C ALA A 84 2.38 -30.00 9.10
N THR A 85 2.25 -30.91 10.07
CA THR A 85 2.91 -32.21 10.07
C THR A 85 2.03 -33.33 9.48
N THR A 86 0.71 -33.23 9.58
CA THR A 86 -0.20 -34.32 9.20
C THR A 86 -1.12 -33.99 8.02
N SER A 87 -1.18 -32.73 7.58
CA SER A 87 -2.02 -32.34 6.44
C SER A 87 -1.30 -32.57 5.13
N ASN A 88 -2.05 -32.95 4.10
CA ASN A 88 -1.55 -33.20 2.74
C ASN A 88 -1.52 -31.95 1.85
N MET A 89 -1.77 -30.77 2.43
CA MET A 89 -1.86 -29.49 1.74
C MET A 89 -1.43 -28.38 2.72
N SER A 90 -0.73 -27.36 2.21
CA SER A 90 -0.35 -26.21 3.05
C SER A 90 -1.57 -25.38 3.43
N LEU A 91 -1.49 -24.63 4.54
CA LEU A 91 -2.59 -23.77 4.98
C LEU A 91 -2.95 -22.73 3.92
N ILE A 92 -1.95 -22.17 3.24
CA ILE A 92 -2.13 -21.20 2.14
C ILE A 92 -2.87 -21.83 0.96
N GLN A 93 -2.52 -23.06 0.59
CA GLN A 93 -3.23 -23.77 -0.48
C GLN A 93 -4.69 -24.05 -0.10
N LEU A 94 -4.96 -24.42 1.15
CA LEU A 94 -6.33 -24.65 1.63
C LEU A 94 -7.15 -23.37 1.66
N ALA A 95 -6.56 -22.25 2.10
CA ALA A 95 -7.17 -20.93 2.05
C ALA A 95 -7.48 -20.50 0.60
N ASN A 96 -6.51 -20.64 -0.31
CA ASN A 96 -6.72 -20.35 -1.73
C ASN A 96 -7.79 -21.25 -2.36
N GLU A 97 -7.91 -22.51 -1.93
CA GLU A 97 -8.96 -23.42 -2.37
C GLU A 97 -10.34 -22.94 -1.89
N LEU A 98 -10.48 -22.56 -0.61
CA LEU A 98 -11.70 -21.98 -0.03
C LEU A 98 -12.13 -20.72 -0.79
N ASP A 99 -11.20 -19.78 -1.00
CA ASP A 99 -11.47 -18.52 -1.69
C ASP A 99 -11.99 -18.77 -3.11
N ASN A 100 -11.24 -19.55 -3.90
CA ASN A 100 -11.56 -19.74 -5.31
C ASN A 100 -12.75 -20.67 -5.56
N LYS A 101 -12.98 -21.66 -4.68
CA LYS A 101 -13.96 -22.73 -4.93
C LYS A 101 -15.25 -22.55 -4.13
N LEU A 102 -15.26 -21.72 -3.08
CA LEU A 102 -16.46 -21.42 -2.29
C LEU A 102 -16.77 -19.92 -2.27
N LEU A 103 -15.90 -19.09 -1.69
CA LEU A 103 -16.24 -17.70 -1.34
C LEU A 103 -16.39 -16.78 -2.56
N LEU A 104 -15.60 -17.02 -3.62
CA LEU A 104 -15.66 -16.27 -4.89
C LEU A 104 -16.48 -17.00 -5.97
N ALA A 105 -17.20 -18.05 -5.61
CA ALA A 105 -18.05 -18.76 -6.55
C ALA A 105 -19.27 -17.89 -6.93
N PRO A 106 -19.70 -17.86 -8.22
CA PRO A 106 -20.85 -17.05 -8.66
C PRO A 106 -22.16 -17.39 -7.95
N ASN A 107 -22.29 -18.60 -7.42
CA ASN A 107 -23.47 -19.11 -6.73
C ASN A 107 -23.29 -19.18 -5.20
N PHE A 108 -22.31 -18.45 -4.64
CA PHE A 108 -22.14 -18.38 -3.21
C PHE A 108 -23.31 -17.63 -2.57
N ASP A 109 -24.06 -18.32 -1.70
CA ASP A 109 -25.24 -17.79 -1.05
C ASP A 109 -25.08 -17.87 0.48
N THR A 110 -25.14 -16.72 1.16
CA THR A 110 -25.05 -16.63 2.63
C THR A 110 -26.34 -17.04 3.36
N CYS A 111 -27.46 -17.19 2.63
CA CYS A 111 -28.73 -17.65 3.18
C CYS A 111 -28.71 -19.14 3.53
N VAL A 112 -27.80 -19.93 2.94
CA VAL A 112 -27.62 -21.33 3.33
C VAL A 112 -26.99 -21.45 4.73
N HIS A 113 -27.16 -22.60 5.37
CA HIS A 113 -26.50 -22.88 6.64
C HIS A 113 -24.99 -23.06 6.45
N LEU A 114 -24.24 -22.01 6.77
CA LEU A 114 -22.77 -22.00 6.78
C LEU A 114 -22.24 -22.23 8.20
N PRO A 115 -21.12 -22.95 8.37
CA PRO A 115 -20.40 -23.00 9.64
C PRO A 115 -20.01 -21.58 10.11
N PRO A 116 -19.96 -21.34 11.43
CA PRO A 116 -19.73 -19.99 11.98
C PRO A 116 -18.48 -19.29 11.44
N SER A 117 -17.38 -20.03 11.24
CA SER A 117 -16.12 -19.46 10.74
C SER A 117 -16.24 -18.99 9.29
N VAL A 118 -16.91 -19.79 8.45
CA VAL A 118 -17.15 -19.47 7.03
C VAL A 118 -18.13 -18.31 6.89
N LEU A 119 -19.19 -18.30 7.71
CA LEU A 119 -20.14 -17.19 7.79
C LEU A 119 -19.45 -15.88 8.14
N ALA A 120 -18.58 -15.87 9.16
CA ALA A 120 -17.84 -14.67 9.54
C ALA A 120 -16.96 -14.12 8.41
N VAL A 121 -16.26 -14.99 7.67
CA VAL A 121 -15.46 -14.54 6.52
C VAL A 121 -16.34 -13.95 5.43
N ALA A 122 -17.50 -14.58 5.15
CA ALA A 122 -18.47 -14.06 4.19
C ALA A 122 -19.03 -12.69 4.60
N ASP A 123 -19.38 -12.52 5.87
CA ASP A 123 -19.87 -11.24 6.39
C ASP A 123 -18.78 -10.15 6.34
N LEU A 124 -17.54 -10.47 6.72
CA LEU A 124 -16.41 -9.54 6.55
C LEU A 124 -16.19 -9.13 5.08
N MET A 125 -16.33 -10.07 4.13
CA MET A 125 -16.27 -9.76 2.70
C MET A 125 -17.40 -8.81 2.27
N ARG A 126 -18.62 -9.01 2.77
CA ARG A 126 -19.78 -8.13 2.51
C ARG A 126 -19.63 -6.74 3.14
N MET A 127 -18.85 -6.60 4.21
CA MET A 127 -18.52 -5.31 4.82
C MET A 127 -17.42 -4.53 4.08
N ARG A 128 -16.69 -5.16 3.13
CA ARG A 128 -15.66 -4.45 2.36
C ARG A 128 -16.30 -3.41 1.45
N VAL A 129 -15.84 -2.16 1.56
CA VAL A 129 -16.23 -1.06 0.67
C VAL A 129 -15.54 -1.22 -0.69
N SER A 130 -15.94 -2.24 -1.46
CA SER A 130 -15.73 -2.21 -2.91
C SER A 130 -16.97 -1.56 -3.52
N GLY A 131 -16.79 -0.52 -4.35
CA GLY A 131 -17.88 0.24 -4.97
C GLY A 131 -18.73 -0.55 -5.98
N LYS A 132 -18.88 -1.86 -5.77
CA LYS A 132 -19.58 -2.85 -6.59
C LYS A 132 -20.40 -3.87 -5.76
N VAL A 133 -20.52 -3.72 -4.44
CA VAL A 133 -21.42 -4.58 -3.65
C VAL A 133 -22.79 -3.89 -3.60
N ASP A 134 -23.78 -4.47 -4.29
CA ASP A 134 -25.12 -3.88 -4.45
C ASP A 134 -25.93 -3.76 -3.13
N LYS A 135 -25.44 -4.32 -2.02
CA LYS A 135 -26.02 -4.13 -0.68
C LYS A 135 -25.01 -4.40 0.44
N SER A 136 -24.59 -3.36 1.15
CA SER A 136 -23.79 -3.51 2.38
C SER A 136 -24.57 -4.26 3.44
N LEU A 137 -23.90 -5.12 4.21
CA LEU A 137 -24.50 -5.86 5.32
C LEU A 137 -25.03 -4.87 6.37
N THR A 138 -26.31 -4.99 6.72
CA THR A 138 -26.94 -4.13 7.73
C THR A 138 -26.69 -4.65 9.15
N LEU A 139 -26.78 -3.76 10.15
CA LEU A 139 -26.67 -4.14 11.56
C LEU A 139 -27.76 -5.14 11.98
N ASP A 140 -28.99 -4.98 11.47
CA ASP A 140 -30.11 -5.87 11.81
C ASP A 140 -29.91 -7.27 11.22
N GLU A 141 -29.44 -7.36 9.97
CA GLU A 141 -29.05 -8.64 9.36
C GLU A 141 -27.95 -9.33 10.19
N LEU A 142 -26.92 -8.59 10.59
CA LEU A 142 -25.83 -9.14 11.39
C LEU A 142 -26.30 -9.58 12.78
N ARG A 143 -27.14 -8.79 13.46
CA ARG A 143 -27.72 -9.16 14.76
C ARG A 143 -28.62 -10.38 14.67
N ALA A 144 -29.40 -10.52 13.60
CA ALA A 144 -30.27 -11.67 13.38
C ALA A 144 -29.48 -12.99 13.23
N GLN A 145 -28.21 -12.93 12.82
CA GLN A 145 -27.36 -14.11 12.70
C GLN A 145 -26.81 -14.63 14.05
N ARG A 146 -27.05 -13.95 15.19
CA ARG A 146 -26.44 -14.31 16.49
C ARG A 146 -26.56 -15.79 16.85
N SER A 147 -27.72 -16.40 16.63
CA SER A 147 -27.96 -17.82 16.90
C SER A 147 -27.13 -18.76 16.02
N ARG A 148 -26.75 -18.32 14.81
CA ARG A 148 -25.93 -19.11 13.86
C ARG A 148 -24.49 -19.28 14.34
N PHE A 149 -24.01 -18.45 15.26
CA PHE A 149 -22.66 -18.53 15.80
C PHE A 149 -22.52 -19.52 16.97
N GLY A 150 -23.63 -19.95 17.59
CA GLY A 150 -23.63 -20.96 18.65
C GLY A 150 -22.62 -20.66 19.76
N ASN A 151 -21.68 -21.58 19.98
CA ASN A 151 -20.61 -21.45 20.98
C ASN A 151 -19.48 -20.47 20.60
N LYS A 152 -19.52 -19.87 19.40
CA LYS A 152 -18.56 -18.85 18.94
C LYS A 152 -19.16 -17.44 19.04
N ALA A 153 -19.86 -17.12 20.14
CA ALA A 153 -20.49 -15.81 20.35
C ALA A 153 -19.50 -14.63 20.21
N ALA A 154 -18.25 -14.79 20.65
CA ALA A 154 -17.20 -13.77 20.50
C ALA A 154 -16.91 -13.40 19.03
N LEU A 155 -17.12 -14.34 18.10
CA LEU A 155 -16.96 -14.07 16.66
C LEU A 155 -18.09 -13.19 16.13
N HIS A 156 -19.32 -13.38 16.64
CA HIS A 156 -20.45 -12.49 16.35
C HIS A 156 -20.21 -11.09 16.90
N ASP A 157 -19.79 -10.97 18.17
CA ASP A 157 -19.48 -9.67 18.79
C ASP A 157 -18.35 -8.94 18.03
N TYR A 158 -17.34 -9.67 17.56
CA TYR A 158 -16.28 -9.14 16.70
C TYR A 158 -16.82 -8.56 15.39
N LEU A 159 -17.71 -9.27 14.68
CA LEU A 159 -18.31 -8.76 13.45
C LEU A 159 -19.13 -7.49 13.70
N VAL A 160 -19.89 -7.46 14.80
CA VAL A 160 -20.67 -6.27 15.17
C VAL A 160 -19.75 -5.10 15.49
N ALA A 161 -18.61 -5.34 16.16
CA ALA A 161 -17.60 -4.32 16.41
C ALA A 161 -16.96 -3.78 15.12
N VAL A 162 -16.64 -4.65 14.15
CA VAL A 162 -16.13 -4.25 12.83
C VAL A 162 -17.17 -3.39 12.11
N TRP A 163 -18.44 -3.79 12.13
CA TRP A 163 -19.52 -3.00 11.52
C TRP A 163 -19.64 -1.61 12.12
N TYR A 164 -19.61 -1.50 13.46
CA TYR A 164 -19.64 -0.20 14.13
C TYR A 164 -18.44 0.66 13.77
N LEU A 165 -17.25 0.10 13.64
CA LEU A 165 -16.04 0.85 13.31
C LEU A 165 -16.01 1.30 11.85
N GLU A 166 -16.17 0.36 10.93
CA GLU A 166 -15.88 0.55 9.50
C GLU A 166 -17.09 1.06 8.70
N ILE A 167 -18.32 0.78 9.14
CA ILE A 167 -19.55 1.14 8.41
C ILE A 167 -20.29 2.28 9.09
N ASP A 168 -20.51 2.21 10.40
CA ASP A 168 -21.32 3.20 11.14
C ASP A 168 -20.48 4.30 11.82
N HIS A 169 -19.15 4.14 11.83
CA HIS A 169 -18.18 5.08 12.43
C HIS A 169 -18.47 5.43 13.90
N ARG A 170 -18.81 4.39 14.67
CA ARG A 170 -19.22 4.40 16.08
C ARG A 170 -18.21 3.63 16.95
N PRO A 171 -17.00 4.19 17.17
CA PRO A 171 -15.89 3.43 17.77
C PRO A 171 -16.10 3.08 19.25
N GLU A 172 -16.87 3.87 20.01
CA GLU A 172 -17.18 3.54 21.41
C GLU A 172 -18.07 2.29 21.52
N GLN A 173 -19.01 2.10 20.58
CA GLN A 173 -19.84 0.91 20.49
C GLN A 173 -19.01 -0.33 20.13
N ALA A 174 -18.02 -0.18 19.24
CA ALA A 174 -17.08 -1.26 18.94
C ALA A 174 -16.26 -1.65 20.18
N LEU A 175 -15.75 -0.68 20.94
CA LEU A 175 -14.94 -0.94 22.13
C LEU A 175 -15.71 -1.62 23.27
N ALA A 176 -17.01 -1.37 23.38
CA ALA A 176 -17.87 -2.03 24.36
C ALA A 176 -18.05 -3.54 24.10
N LEU A 177 -17.83 -3.99 22.85
CA LEU A 177 -17.95 -5.39 22.44
C LEU A 177 -16.63 -6.15 22.43
N LEU A 178 -15.50 -5.44 22.39
CA LEU A 178 -14.18 -6.04 22.23
C LEU A 178 -13.54 -6.35 23.59
N PRO A 179 -12.84 -7.49 23.71
CA PRO A 179 -12.14 -7.83 24.95
C PRO A 179 -11.06 -6.79 25.28
N PRO A 180 -10.69 -6.66 26.57
CA PRO A 180 -9.52 -5.88 26.96
C PRO A 180 -8.23 -6.47 26.35
N ALA A 181 -7.13 -5.74 26.50
CA ALA A 181 -5.82 -6.23 26.07
C ALA A 181 -5.47 -7.53 26.80
N PRO A 182 -4.96 -8.57 26.10
CA PRO A 182 -4.59 -9.82 26.73
C PRO A 182 -3.26 -9.69 27.49
N ASP A 183 -3.05 -10.54 28.49
CA ASP A 183 -1.76 -10.67 29.20
C ASP A 183 -0.82 -11.70 28.54
N THR A 184 -1.34 -12.48 27.60
CA THR A 184 -0.61 -13.54 26.90
C THR A 184 -0.71 -13.37 25.39
N SER A 185 0.17 -14.09 24.67
CA SER A 185 0.22 -14.05 23.21
C SER A 185 -1.14 -14.40 22.60
N PRO A 186 -1.80 -13.48 21.87
CA PRO A 186 -3.07 -13.77 21.24
C PRO A 186 -2.88 -14.68 20.03
N ASP A 187 -3.85 -15.56 19.76
CA ASP A 187 -3.96 -16.20 18.45
C ASP A 187 -4.38 -15.17 17.37
N TYR A 188 -4.56 -15.60 16.13
CA TYR A 188 -4.95 -14.69 15.05
C TYR A 188 -6.34 -14.05 15.25
N PHE A 189 -7.27 -14.74 15.90
CA PHE A 189 -8.59 -14.19 16.17
C PHE A 189 -8.53 -13.14 17.28
N GLY A 190 -7.85 -13.45 18.39
CA GLY A 190 -7.59 -12.51 19.48
C GLY A 190 -6.82 -11.28 18.99
N LEU A 191 -5.83 -11.46 18.10
CA LEU A 191 -5.13 -10.33 17.48
C LEU A 191 -6.08 -9.49 16.63
N SER A 192 -6.95 -10.12 15.83
CA SER A 192 -7.95 -9.40 15.02
C SER A 192 -8.88 -8.55 15.89
N GLN A 193 -9.32 -9.06 17.04
CA GLN A 193 -10.10 -8.29 18.01
C GLN A 193 -9.31 -7.09 18.54
N GLN A 194 -8.03 -7.26 18.88
CA GLN A 194 -7.20 -6.16 19.36
C GLN A 194 -6.86 -5.12 18.28
N ILE A 195 -6.74 -5.54 17.02
CA ILE A 195 -6.57 -4.62 15.89
C ILE A 195 -7.80 -3.70 15.78
N VAL A 196 -9.01 -4.25 15.79
CA VAL A 196 -10.24 -3.42 15.78
C VAL A 196 -10.30 -2.53 17.02
N ARG A 197 -9.86 -3.03 18.19
CA ARG A 197 -9.83 -2.26 19.43
C ARG A 197 -8.93 -1.03 19.32
N GLY A 198 -7.69 -1.20 18.84
CA GLY A 198 -6.77 -0.08 18.72
C GLY A 198 -7.17 0.89 17.61
N LEU A 199 -7.70 0.41 16.48
CA LEU A 199 -8.29 1.28 15.46
C LEU A 199 -9.48 2.08 16.01
N ALA A 200 -10.33 1.48 16.85
CA ALA A 200 -11.40 2.20 17.52
C ALA A 200 -10.88 3.25 18.52
N PHE A 201 -9.76 2.99 19.23
CA PHE A 201 -9.10 4.02 20.03
C PHE A 201 -8.63 5.20 19.18
N GLU A 202 -7.99 4.94 18.02
CA GLU A 202 -7.55 5.98 17.10
C GLU A 202 -8.73 6.80 16.54
N ALA A 203 -9.79 6.12 16.08
CA ALA A 203 -11.01 6.77 15.59
C ALA A 203 -11.75 7.59 16.67
N SER A 204 -11.56 7.26 17.96
CA SER A 204 -12.11 8.03 19.08
C SER A 204 -11.21 9.20 19.52
N GLY A 205 -10.11 9.48 18.81
CA GLY A 205 -9.12 10.50 19.21
C GLY A 205 -8.26 10.09 20.43
N ARG A 206 -8.27 8.82 20.83
CA ARG A 206 -7.50 8.28 21.96
C ARG A 206 -6.21 7.62 21.48
N SER A 207 -5.43 8.35 20.69
CA SER A 207 -4.22 7.83 20.02
C SER A 207 -3.16 7.31 20.99
N ASP A 208 -3.08 7.86 22.21
CA ASP A 208 -2.16 7.36 23.24
C ASP A 208 -2.57 5.97 23.75
N LYS A 209 -3.88 5.71 23.94
CA LYS A 209 -4.37 4.37 24.32
C LYS A 209 -4.10 3.34 23.23
N ALA A 210 -4.26 3.72 21.96
CA ALA A 210 -3.89 2.87 20.84
C ALA A 210 -2.39 2.55 20.84
N ARG A 211 -1.56 3.57 21.07
CA ARG A 211 -0.10 3.42 21.16
C ARG A 211 0.33 2.46 22.28
N ASP A 212 -0.26 2.60 23.46
CA ASP A 212 0.02 1.71 24.60
C ASP A 212 -0.38 0.27 24.27
N LEU A 213 -1.54 0.08 23.63
CA LEU A 213 -2.00 -1.22 23.17
C LEU A 213 -1.03 -1.85 22.16
N TRP A 214 -0.64 -1.11 21.11
CA TRP A 214 0.31 -1.61 20.10
C TRP A 214 1.65 -1.98 20.71
N THR A 215 2.19 -1.12 21.58
CA THR A 215 3.47 -1.35 22.26
C THR A 215 3.40 -2.62 23.11
N HIS A 216 2.33 -2.80 23.88
CA HIS A 216 2.09 -3.99 24.69
C HIS A 216 2.01 -5.26 23.84
N LEU A 217 1.18 -5.26 22.78
CA LEU A 217 0.98 -6.43 21.93
C LEU A 217 2.25 -6.85 21.18
N ILE A 218 3.14 -5.92 20.81
CA ILE A 218 4.43 -6.24 20.18
C ILE A 218 5.26 -7.16 21.10
N THR A 219 5.20 -6.97 22.41
CA THR A 219 5.90 -7.83 23.38
C THR A 219 5.32 -9.24 23.47
N LEU A 220 4.06 -9.40 23.07
CA LEU A 220 3.31 -10.65 23.13
C LEU A 220 3.27 -11.40 21.78
N ALA A 221 3.78 -10.82 20.70
CA ALA A 221 3.73 -11.41 19.37
C ALA A 221 4.58 -12.69 19.26
N LYS A 222 3.96 -13.81 18.86
CA LYS A 222 4.65 -15.11 18.68
C LYS A 222 4.38 -15.77 17.33
N PHE A 223 3.22 -15.52 16.72
CA PHE A 223 2.87 -16.12 15.44
C PHE A 223 3.45 -15.31 14.27
N PRO A 224 3.68 -15.96 13.11
CA PRO A 224 4.15 -15.28 11.90
C PRO A 224 3.34 -14.02 11.57
N LEU A 225 4.03 -12.95 11.14
CA LEU A 225 3.45 -11.67 10.72
C LEU A 225 2.72 -10.87 11.80
N GLN A 226 2.53 -11.40 13.03
CA GLN A 226 1.87 -10.65 14.09
C GLN A 226 2.68 -9.42 14.49
N ARG A 227 4.00 -9.59 14.65
CA ARG A 227 4.89 -8.52 15.09
C ARG A 227 4.93 -7.41 14.03
N GLU A 228 5.13 -7.77 12.78
CA GLU A 228 5.20 -6.85 11.65
C GLU A 228 3.89 -6.07 11.48
N ALA A 229 2.73 -6.71 11.64
CA ALA A 229 1.44 -6.04 11.61
C ALA A 229 1.27 -5.02 12.75
N LEU A 230 1.75 -5.36 13.96
CA LEU A 230 1.68 -4.49 15.12
C LEU A 230 2.68 -3.33 15.05
N GLU A 231 3.90 -3.58 14.55
CA GLU A 231 4.88 -2.53 14.26
C GLU A 231 4.34 -1.55 13.21
N LEU A 232 3.62 -2.05 12.19
CA LEU A 232 2.96 -1.20 11.21
C LEU A 232 1.88 -0.32 11.84
N ALA A 233 1.03 -0.88 12.69
CA ALA A 233 0.00 -0.12 13.40
C ALA A 233 0.63 0.98 14.29
N LEU A 234 1.69 0.64 15.03
CA LEU A 234 2.42 1.61 15.85
C LEU A 234 3.10 2.71 15.03
N ALA A 235 3.67 2.36 13.87
CA ALA A 235 4.29 3.32 12.96
C ALA A 235 3.26 4.30 12.37
N ILE A 236 2.08 3.81 11.99
CA ILE A 236 0.97 4.65 11.52
C ILE A 236 0.54 5.60 12.64
N ASN A 237 0.39 5.09 13.87
CA ASN A 237 0.09 5.93 15.05
C ASN A 237 1.13 7.06 15.23
N PHE A 238 2.43 6.74 15.20
CA PHE A 238 3.50 7.74 15.32
C PHE A 238 3.47 8.78 14.21
N GLU A 239 3.20 8.37 12.98
CA GLU A 239 3.06 9.26 11.84
C GLU A 239 1.89 10.22 12.01
N GLN A 240 0.69 9.71 12.33
CA GLN A 240 -0.53 10.52 12.43
C GLN A 240 -0.46 11.57 13.53
N VAL A 241 0.18 11.26 14.66
CA VAL A 241 0.35 12.20 15.79
C VAL A 241 1.64 13.01 15.73
N GLY A 242 2.46 12.83 14.69
CA GLY A 242 3.65 13.66 14.46
C GLY A 242 4.85 13.38 15.37
N ILE A 243 5.01 12.15 15.88
CA ILE A 243 6.14 11.73 16.76
C ILE A 243 7.04 10.65 16.12
N VAL A 244 7.25 10.75 14.81
CA VAL A 244 7.95 9.78 13.95
C VAL A 244 9.35 9.42 14.49
N GLU A 245 10.02 10.34 15.15
CA GLU A 245 11.32 10.14 15.79
C GLU A 245 11.34 8.98 16.79
N ARG A 246 10.21 8.67 17.44
CA ARG A 246 10.08 7.53 18.36
C ARG A 246 10.31 6.18 17.67
N ALA A 247 10.14 6.09 16.36
CA ALA A 247 10.46 4.85 15.63
C ALA A 247 11.97 4.58 15.54
N PHE A 248 12.82 5.58 15.81
CA PHE A 248 14.27 5.54 15.59
C PHE A 248 15.11 5.71 16.85
N VAL A 249 14.47 5.79 18.03
CA VAL A 249 15.20 5.81 19.31
C VAL A 249 15.79 4.43 19.60
N ASP A 250 16.78 4.40 20.48
CA ASP A 250 17.34 3.15 21.00
C ASP A 250 16.24 2.28 21.58
N HIS A 251 16.30 0.97 21.31
CA HIS A 251 15.30 -0.01 21.72
C HIS A 251 13.86 0.29 21.24
N SER A 252 13.70 1.03 20.14
CA SER A 252 12.39 1.21 19.50
C SER A 252 11.72 -0.15 19.21
N PRO A 253 10.42 -0.30 19.52
CA PRO A 253 9.66 -1.52 19.24
C PRO A 253 9.47 -1.77 17.74
N ILE A 254 9.54 -0.71 16.91
CA ILE A 254 9.51 -0.80 15.45
C ILE A 254 10.91 -1.15 14.98
N GLN A 255 11.13 -2.38 14.54
CA GLN A 255 12.43 -2.90 14.08
C GLN A 255 12.45 -3.17 12.57
N ASP A 256 11.28 -3.34 11.95
CA ASP A 256 11.18 -3.60 10.52
C ASP A 256 11.80 -2.46 9.69
N ILE A 257 12.74 -2.84 8.81
CA ILE A 257 13.51 -1.90 7.99
C ILE A 257 12.62 -1.24 6.94
N GLY A 258 11.63 -1.95 6.39
CA GLY A 258 10.70 -1.42 5.39
C GLY A 258 9.81 -0.32 5.97
N ILE A 259 9.27 -0.55 7.17
CA ILE A 259 8.47 0.44 7.92
C ILE A 259 9.31 1.69 8.21
N ARG A 260 10.51 1.52 8.77
CA ARG A 260 11.43 2.63 9.05
C ARG A 260 11.82 3.39 7.78
N ALA A 261 12.06 2.70 6.67
CA ALA A 261 12.37 3.33 5.39
C ALA A 261 11.22 4.23 4.89
N ILE A 262 9.97 3.77 4.98
CA ILE A 262 8.78 4.57 4.62
C ILE A 262 8.70 5.83 5.49
N LEU A 263 8.90 5.71 6.80
CA LEU A 263 8.88 6.85 7.72
C LEU A 263 9.94 7.90 7.36
N LEU A 264 11.17 7.49 7.03
CA LEU A 264 12.23 8.41 6.59
C LEU A 264 11.84 9.13 5.30
N GLN A 265 11.31 8.40 4.32
CA GLN A 265 10.96 8.98 3.02
C GLN A 265 9.82 9.99 3.14
N HIS A 266 8.77 9.67 3.90
CA HIS A 266 7.51 10.39 3.85
C HIS A 266 7.30 11.35 5.03
N ALA A 267 7.51 10.85 6.23
CA ALA A 267 7.03 11.52 7.45
C ALA A 267 8.14 12.30 8.17
N ALA A 268 9.40 11.86 8.08
CA ALA A 268 10.51 12.38 8.87
C ALA A 268 10.78 13.88 8.66
N SER A 269 11.14 14.55 9.76
CA SER A 269 11.65 15.92 9.78
C SER A 269 13.10 15.98 9.28
N ALA A 270 13.56 17.18 8.91
CA ALA A 270 14.96 17.41 8.53
C ALA A 270 15.94 17.01 9.65
N ASN A 271 15.57 17.25 10.92
CA ASN A 271 16.41 16.88 12.06
C ASN A 271 16.52 15.38 12.22
N LEU A 272 15.41 14.65 12.12
CA LEU A 272 15.43 13.19 12.20
C LEU A 272 16.28 12.58 11.08
N LEU A 273 16.09 13.04 9.84
CA LEU A 273 16.89 12.60 8.70
C LEU A 273 18.38 12.84 8.91
N ARG A 274 18.74 14.03 9.40
CA ARG A 274 20.14 14.38 9.71
C ARG A 274 20.72 13.50 10.82
N THR A 275 19.96 13.21 11.87
CA THR A 275 20.38 12.28 12.93
C THR A 275 20.66 10.89 12.37
N GLN A 276 19.76 10.36 11.53
CA GLN A 276 19.91 9.04 10.93
C GLN A 276 21.08 9.00 9.91
N ALA A 277 21.30 10.07 9.15
CA ALA A 277 22.43 10.19 8.22
C ALA A 277 23.80 10.23 8.91
N LYS A 278 23.86 10.64 10.19
CA LYS A 278 25.09 10.70 10.99
C LYS A 278 25.45 9.39 11.68
N ILE A 279 24.59 8.37 11.63
CA ILE A 279 24.90 7.05 12.17
C ILE A 279 26.13 6.49 11.43
N LYS A 280 27.15 6.06 12.17
CA LYS A 280 28.45 5.63 11.62
C LYS A 280 28.46 4.23 11.00
N ALA A 281 27.32 3.53 10.98
CA ALA A 281 27.19 2.24 10.33
C ALA A 281 27.39 2.41 8.81
N VAL A 282 28.55 1.97 8.33
CA VAL A 282 29.04 2.22 6.96
C VAL A 282 28.07 1.72 5.89
N ASP A 283 27.44 0.56 6.12
CA ASP A 283 26.55 -0.09 5.15
C ASP A 283 25.08 -0.13 5.64
N SER A 284 24.59 0.95 6.24
CA SER A 284 23.19 1.04 6.67
C SER A 284 22.29 1.57 5.55
N PRO A 285 21.36 0.76 4.99
CA PRO A 285 20.40 1.24 3.98
C PRO A 285 19.53 2.38 4.50
N LEU A 286 19.24 2.40 5.81
CA LEU A 286 18.46 3.47 6.44
C LEU A 286 19.25 4.78 6.55
N ARG A 287 20.57 4.70 6.79
CA ARG A 287 21.44 5.89 6.80
C ARG A 287 21.48 6.53 5.41
N GLU A 288 21.70 5.73 4.38
CA GLU A 288 21.76 6.20 2.99
C GLU A 288 20.41 6.79 2.55
N MET A 289 19.31 6.10 2.85
CA MET A 289 17.94 6.59 2.64
C MET A 289 17.70 7.94 3.30
N ALA A 290 18.13 8.08 4.56
CA ALA A 290 17.97 9.32 5.32
C ALA A 290 18.77 10.47 4.69
N LEU A 291 20.03 10.22 4.32
CA LEU A 291 20.89 11.22 3.69
C LEU A 291 20.37 11.65 2.32
N TYR A 292 19.98 10.68 1.48
CA TYR A 292 19.36 10.96 0.19
C TYR A 292 18.11 11.83 0.36
N THR A 293 17.21 11.41 1.25
CA THR A 293 15.95 12.11 1.49
C THR A 293 16.18 13.53 2.02
N LEU A 294 17.16 13.71 2.92
CA LEU A 294 17.56 15.01 3.45
C LEU A 294 18.02 15.94 2.32
N LEU A 295 19.06 15.53 1.58
CA LEU A 295 19.67 16.35 0.52
C LEU A 295 18.66 16.69 -0.57
N TYR A 296 17.86 15.70 -0.99
CA TYR A 296 16.85 15.91 -2.02
C TYR A 296 15.78 16.91 -1.59
N LYS A 297 15.23 16.76 -0.39
CA LYS A 297 14.20 17.67 0.14
C LYS A 297 14.78 19.05 0.46
N GLU A 298 16.01 19.15 0.95
CA GLU A 298 16.63 20.46 1.22
C GLU A 298 16.87 21.25 -0.06
N LEU A 299 17.42 20.60 -1.09
CA LEU A 299 17.66 21.24 -2.39
C LEU A 299 16.35 21.70 -3.05
N THR A 300 15.33 20.84 -3.06
CA THR A 300 14.07 21.12 -3.77
C THR A 300 13.11 22.02 -3.01
N ARG A 301 13.25 22.15 -1.68
CA ARG A 301 12.40 23.01 -0.83
C ARG A 301 13.10 24.29 -0.37
N ALA A 302 14.09 24.74 -1.13
CA ALA A 302 14.84 25.98 -0.91
C ALA A 302 15.53 26.08 0.46
N ARG A 303 15.96 24.96 1.04
CA ARG A 303 16.77 24.91 2.28
C ARG A 303 18.25 24.81 1.96
N TYR A 304 18.74 25.70 1.10
CA TYR A 304 20.10 25.63 0.54
C TYR A 304 21.21 25.70 1.60
N THR A 305 21.02 26.46 2.68
CA THR A 305 21.97 26.49 3.80
C THR A 305 22.16 25.11 4.44
N GLY A 306 21.05 24.39 4.67
CA GLY A 306 21.07 23.03 5.19
C GLY A 306 21.75 22.09 4.20
N PHE A 307 21.32 22.14 2.94
CA PHE A 307 21.89 21.30 1.87
C PHE A 307 23.41 21.44 1.77
N ILE A 308 23.94 22.67 1.77
CA ILE A 308 25.38 22.93 1.66
C ILE A 308 26.14 22.33 2.85
N ALA A 309 25.58 22.44 4.06
CA ALA A 309 26.20 21.89 5.27
C ALA A 309 26.13 20.36 5.32
N ASP A 310 24.97 19.79 4.99
CA ASP A 310 24.72 18.35 5.09
C ASP A 310 25.31 17.56 3.91
N LEU A 311 25.66 18.21 2.80
CA LEU A 311 26.40 17.58 1.69
C LEU A 311 27.74 16.98 2.17
N ALA A 312 28.35 17.55 3.21
CA ALA A 312 29.57 17.01 3.82
C ALA A 312 29.38 15.61 4.47
N LEU A 313 28.14 15.17 4.68
CA LEU A 313 27.83 13.82 5.17
C LEU A 313 27.99 12.75 4.08
N VAL A 314 28.13 13.14 2.81
CA VAL A 314 28.55 12.25 1.73
C VAL A 314 30.06 12.07 1.83
N SER A 315 30.47 11.02 2.54
CA SER A 315 31.89 10.69 2.77
C SER A 315 32.33 9.53 1.88
N GLY A 316 33.54 9.60 1.33
CA GLY A 316 34.10 8.53 0.50
C GLY A 316 33.48 8.49 -0.89
N LEU A 317 33.44 7.29 -1.49
CA LEU A 317 32.76 7.09 -2.78
C LEU A 317 31.25 7.08 -2.55
N PRO A 318 30.48 8.00 -3.18
CA PRO A 318 29.04 8.03 -3.02
C PRO A 318 28.41 6.77 -3.63
N SER A 319 27.32 6.30 -3.01
CA SER A 319 26.46 5.33 -3.66
C SER A 319 25.83 5.93 -4.92
N ARG A 320 25.32 5.06 -5.80
CA ARG A 320 24.59 5.48 -7.02
C ARG A 320 23.43 6.44 -6.72
N ALA A 321 22.78 6.32 -5.56
CA ALA A 321 21.70 7.21 -5.17
C ALA A 321 22.23 8.62 -4.82
N LEU A 322 23.43 8.74 -4.27
CA LEU A 322 24.02 9.99 -3.82
C LEU A 322 24.89 10.68 -4.88
N GLU A 323 25.36 9.94 -5.90
CA GLU A 323 26.15 10.45 -7.03
C GLU A 323 25.63 11.78 -7.62
N PRO A 324 24.32 12.00 -7.82
CA PRO A 324 23.83 13.26 -8.38
C PRO A 324 24.20 14.50 -7.57
N PHE A 325 24.37 14.39 -6.24
CA PHE A 325 24.65 15.53 -5.37
C PHE A 325 26.12 15.95 -5.36
N THR A 326 27.03 15.04 -5.75
CA THR A 326 28.48 15.27 -5.75
C THR A 326 29.08 15.32 -7.15
N SER A 327 28.25 15.06 -8.18
CA SER A 327 28.69 15.14 -9.58
C SER A 327 29.12 16.57 -9.94
N PRO A 328 30.16 16.72 -10.78
CA PRO A 328 30.58 18.03 -11.26
C PRO A 328 29.54 18.65 -12.20
N ASP A 329 29.85 19.83 -12.70
CA ASP A 329 29.08 20.51 -13.75
C ASP A 329 28.74 19.56 -14.89
N SER A 330 27.51 19.67 -15.38
CA SER A 330 27.03 18.82 -16.46
C SER A 330 26.30 19.63 -17.50
N THR A 331 26.55 19.29 -18.75
CA THR A 331 25.72 19.75 -19.87
C THR A 331 24.61 18.73 -20.07
N ASN A 332 23.38 19.21 -20.25
CA ASN A 332 22.30 18.30 -20.62
C ASN A 332 22.40 17.88 -22.09
N ASP A 333 21.64 16.86 -22.48
CA ASP A 333 21.68 16.28 -23.82
C ASP A 333 21.27 17.29 -24.92
N GLU A 334 20.69 18.43 -24.52
CA GLU A 334 20.23 19.51 -25.38
C GLU A 334 21.19 20.73 -25.36
N GLY A 335 22.32 20.65 -24.65
CA GLY A 335 23.37 21.68 -24.65
C GLY A 335 23.29 22.74 -23.54
N TYR A 336 22.33 22.65 -22.60
CA TYR A 336 22.22 23.58 -21.48
C TYR A 336 23.15 23.17 -20.33
N VAL A 337 24.13 24.01 -20.04
CA VAL A 337 25.13 23.77 -18.98
C VAL A 337 24.55 24.10 -17.62
N CYS A 338 24.67 23.18 -16.65
CA CYS A 338 24.30 23.41 -15.26
C CYS A 338 25.47 23.15 -14.32
N PRO A 339 25.64 23.99 -13.27
CA PRO A 339 26.69 23.79 -12.30
C PRO A 339 26.40 22.58 -11.41
N SER A 340 27.39 22.18 -10.61
CA SER A 340 27.23 21.14 -9.58
C SER A 340 26.06 21.45 -8.63
N ALA A 341 25.51 20.42 -7.97
CA ALA A 341 24.39 20.61 -7.04
C ALA A 341 24.75 21.57 -5.88
N ARG A 342 26.01 21.58 -5.45
CA ARG A 342 26.53 22.50 -4.42
C ARG A 342 26.52 23.95 -4.90
N GLU A 343 27.07 24.23 -6.07
CA GLU A 343 27.11 25.59 -6.63
C GLU A 343 25.73 26.10 -7.01
N LEU A 344 24.86 25.22 -7.50
CA LEU A 344 23.44 25.50 -7.69
C LEU A 344 22.79 25.98 -6.38
N ALA A 345 23.03 25.27 -5.27
CA ALA A 345 22.50 25.64 -3.97
C ALA A 345 23.07 26.98 -3.48
N VAL A 346 24.38 27.23 -3.65
CA VAL A 346 25.01 28.53 -3.32
C VAL A 346 24.41 29.67 -4.14
N MET A 347 24.21 29.48 -5.45
CA MET A 347 23.61 30.47 -6.35
C MET A 347 22.19 30.84 -5.90
N LEU A 348 21.36 29.83 -5.61
CA LEU A 348 19.97 30.03 -5.20
C LEU A 348 19.82 30.50 -3.75
N GLN A 349 20.81 30.22 -2.88
CA GLN A 349 20.89 30.81 -1.54
C GLN A 349 21.12 32.33 -1.63
N HIS A 350 22.06 32.76 -2.47
CA HIS A 350 22.38 34.17 -2.65
C HIS A 350 21.28 34.93 -3.41
N ASN A 351 20.76 34.33 -4.48
CA ASN A 351 19.67 34.90 -5.27
C ASN A 351 18.62 33.83 -5.59
N PRO A 352 17.53 33.75 -4.81
CA PRO A 352 16.43 32.79 -5.04
C PRO A 352 15.69 32.97 -6.37
N GLY A 353 15.91 34.09 -7.07
CA GLY A 353 15.36 34.40 -8.40
C GLY A 353 16.37 34.20 -9.54
N ALA A 354 17.57 33.67 -9.27
CA ALA A 354 18.58 33.46 -10.30
C ALA A 354 18.04 32.53 -11.40
N SER A 355 17.90 33.06 -12.62
CA SER A 355 17.25 32.36 -13.73
C SER A 355 17.96 31.06 -14.10
N LYS A 356 19.29 31.11 -14.23
CA LYS A 356 20.14 29.94 -14.41
C LYS A 356 19.92 28.89 -13.32
N GLY A 357 19.90 29.31 -12.06
CA GLY A 357 19.68 28.45 -10.90
C GLY A 357 18.31 27.76 -10.94
N LEU A 358 17.23 28.50 -11.20
CA LEU A 358 15.88 27.92 -11.26
C LEU A 358 15.75 26.88 -12.39
N ASN A 359 16.28 27.19 -13.57
CA ASN A 359 16.33 26.26 -14.70
C ASN A 359 17.15 25.00 -14.36
N CYS A 360 18.30 25.17 -13.70
CA CYS A 360 19.17 24.06 -13.32
C CYS A 360 18.62 23.21 -12.17
N LEU A 361 17.88 23.78 -11.23
CA LEU A 361 17.15 23.02 -10.21
C LEU A 361 16.07 22.14 -10.86
N ALA A 362 15.30 22.72 -11.79
CA ALA A 362 14.31 21.95 -12.54
C ALA A 362 14.97 20.86 -13.41
N GLU A 363 16.16 21.11 -13.94
CA GLU A 363 16.91 20.13 -14.70
C GLU A 363 17.50 19.02 -13.83
N PHE A 364 18.03 19.36 -12.66
CA PHE A 364 18.51 18.41 -11.67
C PHE A 364 17.42 17.39 -11.33
N VAL A 365 16.20 17.85 -11.02
CA VAL A 365 15.07 16.98 -10.71
C VAL A 365 14.63 16.14 -11.90
N ARG A 366 14.72 16.66 -13.13
CA ARG A 366 14.38 15.89 -14.33
C ARG A 366 15.37 14.76 -14.61
N ARG A 367 16.68 15.05 -14.54
CA ARG A 367 17.73 14.06 -14.83
C ARG A 367 17.89 13.07 -13.68
N ASN A 368 17.60 13.53 -12.47
CA ASN A 368 17.68 12.75 -11.23
C ASN A 368 16.28 12.73 -10.59
N PRO A 369 15.31 12.01 -11.20
CA PRO A 369 14.05 11.77 -10.53
C PRO A 369 14.34 11.09 -9.18
N PRO A 370 13.45 11.27 -8.20
CA PRO A 370 13.73 10.78 -6.86
C PRO A 370 13.95 9.26 -6.90
N ALA A 371 15.12 8.81 -6.43
CA ALA A 371 15.55 7.41 -6.46
C ALA A 371 14.54 6.48 -5.79
N TYR A 372 13.83 7.04 -4.80
CA TYR A 372 12.64 6.47 -4.23
C TYR A 372 11.45 7.23 -4.83
N PRO A 373 10.68 6.62 -5.77
CA PRO A 373 9.69 7.28 -6.64
C PRO A 373 8.57 8.07 -5.94
N ARG A 374 8.63 8.19 -4.61
CA ARG A 374 7.60 8.71 -3.73
C ARG A 374 8.12 9.86 -2.83
N LEU A 375 9.35 10.32 -3.03
CA LEU A 375 9.96 11.43 -2.26
C LEU A 375 9.54 12.83 -2.71
N ILE A 376 9.13 12.97 -3.96
CA ILE A 376 8.54 14.19 -4.53
C ILE A 376 7.08 13.89 -4.77
N GLY A 377 6.21 14.86 -4.49
CA GLY A 377 4.77 14.80 -4.77
C GLY A 377 4.42 14.76 -6.26
N GLU A 378 5.17 14.00 -7.07
CA GLU A 378 4.71 13.60 -8.39
C GLU A 378 3.46 12.72 -8.21
N ALA A 379 2.40 13.10 -8.92
CA ALA A 379 1.04 12.58 -8.80
C ALA A 379 0.87 11.09 -9.14
N THR A 380 1.94 10.28 -9.15
CA THR A 380 1.92 8.91 -9.69
C THR A 380 2.23 7.80 -8.68
N ALA A 381 2.51 8.05 -7.39
CA ALA A 381 2.96 6.95 -6.53
C ALA A 381 2.52 6.95 -5.05
N ARG A 382 1.25 7.28 -4.79
CA ARG A 382 0.29 6.52 -3.96
C ARG A 382 -1.03 7.26 -4.09
N ARG A 383 -2.12 6.57 -4.45
CA ARG A 383 -3.44 7.04 -4.02
C ARG A 383 -3.47 6.86 -2.51
N CYS A 384 -2.90 7.80 -1.74
CA CYS A 384 -3.44 8.04 -0.42
C CYS A 384 -4.92 8.31 -0.71
N PRO A 385 -5.83 7.41 -0.30
CA PRO A 385 -7.23 7.55 -0.67
C PRO A 385 -7.63 8.98 -0.33
N PRO A 386 -8.14 9.79 -1.28
CA PRO A 386 -8.66 11.08 -0.89
C PRO A 386 -9.66 10.82 0.24
N PRO A 387 -9.65 11.60 1.33
CA PRO A 387 -10.72 11.50 2.32
C PRO A 387 -12.01 11.64 1.53
N ARG A 388 -12.82 10.57 1.47
CA ARG A 388 -14.10 10.64 0.78
C ARG A 388 -14.90 11.70 1.52
N THR A 389 -15.43 12.66 0.78
CA THR A 389 -16.22 13.75 1.34
C THR A 389 -17.37 13.15 2.15
N GLY A 390 -17.31 13.29 3.48
CA GLY A 390 -18.32 12.77 4.39
C GLY A 390 -18.01 11.43 5.08
N GLU A 391 -16.89 10.76 4.80
CA GLU A 391 -16.46 9.52 5.48
C GLU A 391 -15.23 9.78 6.37
N VAL A 392 -15.23 9.18 7.57
CA VAL A 392 -14.05 9.14 8.45
C VAL A 392 -12.96 8.30 7.73
N PRO A 393 -11.68 8.69 7.75
CA PRO A 393 -10.64 7.91 7.08
C PRO A 393 -10.59 6.48 7.63
N VAL A 394 -10.77 5.49 6.77
CA VAL A 394 -10.11 4.18 6.91
C VAL A 394 -8.64 4.47 7.24
N SER A 395 -8.05 3.78 8.22
CA SER A 395 -6.71 4.14 8.74
C SER A 395 -5.74 4.45 7.61
N ALA A 396 -5.17 5.66 7.63
CA ALA A 396 -4.34 6.15 6.54
C ALA A 396 -3.14 5.20 6.38
N PRO A 397 -2.84 4.70 5.16
CA PRO A 397 -1.67 3.86 4.96
C PRO A 397 -0.39 4.57 5.39
N LEU A 398 0.56 3.86 6.02
CA LEU A 398 1.84 4.42 6.46
C LEU A 398 2.55 5.20 5.34
N GLY A 399 2.92 6.45 5.57
CA GLY A 399 3.50 7.34 4.56
C GLY A 399 2.48 8.29 3.91
N CYS A 400 1.21 8.23 4.34
CA CYS A 400 0.15 9.15 3.92
C CYS A 400 -0.18 10.23 4.96
N GLY A 401 0.53 10.25 6.10
CA GLY A 401 0.41 11.33 7.06
C GLY A 401 1.13 12.60 6.61
N PRO A 402 0.95 13.72 7.34
CA PRO A 402 1.62 14.97 7.05
C PRO A 402 3.15 14.81 7.18
N SER A 403 3.88 15.25 6.16
CA SER A 403 5.34 15.28 6.24
C SER A 403 5.79 16.33 7.26
N GLN A 404 6.63 15.94 8.22
CA GLN A 404 7.25 16.87 9.16
C GLN A 404 8.41 17.67 8.53
N PHE A 405 8.78 17.35 7.29
CA PHE A 405 9.69 18.17 6.52
C PHE A 405 8.89 19.36 5.95
N GLY A 406 9.18 20.58 6.42
CA GLY A 406 8.47 21.77 5.95
C GLY A 406 8.74 22.12 4.49
N GLY A 407 7.78 22.78 3.85
CA GLY A 407 7.85 23.22 2.45
C GLY A 407 7.00 22.36 1.51
N LYS A 408 6.47 22.97 0.45
CA LYS A 408 5.65 22.28 -0.55
C LYS A 408 6.49 21.30 -1.37
N ALA A 409 5.84 20.27 -1.91
CA ALA A 409 6.47 19.43 -2.94
C ALA A 409 6.91 20.31 -4.12
N TYR A 410 8.10 20.03 -4.65
CA TYR A 410 8.66 20.83 -5.72
C TYR A 410 8.05 20.43 -7.07
N GLU A 411 7.52 21.42 -7.77
CA GLU A 411 7.04 21.27 -9.14
C GLU A 411 8.00 21.99 -10.08
N ARG A 412 8.61 21.25 -11.02
CA ARG A 412 9.56 21.81 -12.00
C ARG A 412 8.96 22.96 -12.79
N ILE A 413 7.65 22.92 -13.08
CA ILE A 413 6.96 23.97 -13.84
C ILE A 413 7.04 25.33 -13.13
N SER A 414 7.03 25.35 -11.79
CA SER A 414 7.07 26.58 -11.01
C SER A 414 8.36 27.38 -11.23
N SER A 415 9.50 26.69 -11.38
CA SER A 415 10.79 27.30 -11.70
C SER A 415 10.78 27.90 -13.10
N TYR A 416 10.26 27.17 -14.09
CA TYR A 416 10.20 27.68 -15.47
C TYR A 416 9.31 28.91 -15.58
N LEU A 417 8.15 28.92 -14.93
CA LEU A 417 7.25 30.09 -14.90
C LEU A 417 7.95 31.33 -14.33
N ARG A 418 8.67 31.18 -13.21
CA ARG A 418 9.42 32.29 -12.60
C ARG A 418 10.48 32.87 -13.53
N VAL A 419 11.22 32.03 -14.27
CA VAL A 419 12.22 32.49 -15.25
C VAL A 419 11.58 33.19 -16.45
N MET A 420 10.44 32.67 -16.92
CA MET A 420 9.71 33.26 -18.05
C MET A 420 9.20 34.68 -17.75
N ASP A 421 8.77 34.90 -16.51
CA ASP A 421 8.19 36.16 -16.04
C ASP A 421 9.26 37.17 -15.60
N ASP A 422 10.50 36.73 -15.35
CA ASP A 422 11.62 37.63 -15.07
C ASP A 422 12.07 38.37 -16.35
N ALA A 423 11.84 39.69 -16.38
CA ALA A 423 12.26 40.54 -17.49
C ALA A 423 13.78 40.76 -17.56
N ARG A 424 14.49 40.57 -16.44
CA ARG A 424 15.94 40.74 -16.33
C ARG A 424 16.71 39.45 -16.62
N ALA A 425 16.00 38.33 -16.75
CA ALA A 425 16.60 37.04 -17.07
C ALA A 425 17.31 37.08 -18.44
N PRO A 426 18.51 36.46 -18.56
CA PRO A 426 19.19 36.33 -19.83
C PRO A 426 18.29 35.71 -20.91
N SER A 427 18.45 36.17 -22.15
CA SER A 427 17.63 35.72 -23.28
C SER A 427 17.63 34.20 -23.44
N ASP A 428 18.79 33.56 -23.28
CA ASP A 428 18.93 32.10 -23.41
C ASP A 428 18.20 31.34 -22.28
N ASP A 429 18.34 31.78 -21.03
CA ASP A 429 17.65 31.19 -19.88
C ASP A 429 16.12 31.26 -20.03
N ARG A 430 15.59 32.38 -20.55
CA ARG A 430 14.15 32.55 -20.82
C ARG A 430 13.67 31.65 -21.95
N ALA A 431 14.45 31.56 -23.03
CA ALA A 431 14.14 30.70 -24.16
C ALA A 431 14.15 29.22 -23.73
N TYR A 432 15.13 28.80 -22.93
CA TYR A 432 15.20 27.46 -22.35
C TYR A 432 14.02 27.19 -21.40
N ALA A 433 13.65 28.12 -20.53
CA ALA A 433 12.50 27.97 -19.63
C ALA A 433 11.18 27.78 -20.40
N LEU A 434 10.94 28.58 -21.44
CA LEU A 434 9.78 28.43 -22.33
C LEU A 434 9.75 27.04 -22.98
N TYR A 435 10.88 26.61 -23.53
CA TYR A 435 11.04 25.31 -24.15
C TYR A 435 10.69 24.17 -23.19
N ARG A 436 11.24 24.21 -21.97
CA ARG A 436 11.02 23.18 -20.96
C ARG A 436 9.60 23.20 -20.39
N ALA A 437 9.00 24.37 -20.18
CA ALA A 437 7.62 24.50 -19.75
C ALA A 437 6.63 23.87 -20.74
N ILE A 438 6.88 23.99 -22.05
CA ILE A 438 6.05 23.35 -23.08
C ILE A 438 6.27 21.83 -23.09
N ASN A 439 7.52 21.38 -22.98
CA ASN A 439 7.86 19.95 -22.95
C ASN A 439 7.40 19.22 -21.69
N CYS A 440 7.04 19.93 -20.62
CA CYS A 440 6.38 19.33 -19.46
C CYS A 440 5.09 18.59 -19.84
N PHE A 441 4.41 19.00 -20.91
CA PHE A 441 3.15 18.41 -21.37
C PHE A 441 3.34 17.38 -22.51
N ALA A 442 4.58 17.13 -22.93
CA ALA A 442 4.89 16.18 -23.98
C ALA A 442 4.89 14.72 -23.48
N PRO A 443 4.49 13.73 -24.29
CA PRO A 443 3.76 13.84 -25.56
C PRO A 443 2.23 13.71 -25.39
N ALA A 444 1.72 13.59 -24.17
CA ALA A 444 0.34 13.16 -23.92
C ALA A 444 -0.61 14.28 -23.49
N GLY A 445 -0.13 15.52 -23.36
CA GLY A 445 -0.92 16.69 -22.99
C GLY A 445 -1.15 16.87 -21.48
N TYR A 446 -0.85 15.86 -20.65
CA TYR A 446 -0.76 15.99 -19.19
C TYR A 446 0.66 16.37 -18.78
N SER A 447 0.81 17.11 -17.67
CA SER A 447 2.11 17.57 -17.20
C SER A 447 2.84 16.51 -16.38
N ASN A 448 4.11 16.28 -16.69
CA ASN A 448 5.05 15.53 -15.86
C ASN A 448 5.91 16.44 -14.94
N CYS A 449 5.59 17.73 -14.85
CA CYS A 449 6.35 18.73 -14.09
C CYS A 449 5.55 19.41 -12.97
N GLY A 450 4.27 19.05 -12.79
CA GLY A 450 3.28 19.86 -12.05
C GLY A 450 2.50 20.82 -12.96
N GLY A 451 1.50 21.53 -12.43
CA GLY A 451 0.67 22.47 -13.22
C GLY A 451 -0.28 21.81 -14.22
N ASN A 452 -0.92 20.69 -13.85
CA ASN A 452 -1.90 20.00 -14.71
C ASN A 452 -3.14 20.85 -15.05
N ASP A 453 -3.41 21.88 -14.26
CA ASP A 453 -4.45 22.89 -14.44
C ASP A 453 -4.13 23.94 -15.53
N ILE A 454 -2.87 24.00 -16.00
CA ILE A 454 -2.45 24.99 -17.01
C ILE A 454 -3.10 24.67 -18.36
N PRO A 455 -3.95 25.56 -18.92
CA PRO A 455 -4.70 25.27 -20.13
C PRO A 455 -3.82 25.33 -21.38
N LYS A 456 -4.23 24.57 -22.41
CA LYS A 456 -3.53 24.53 -23.72
C LYS A 456 -3.33 25.90 -24.36
N ARG A 457 -4.23 26.86 -24.08
CA ARG A 457 -4.10 28.25 -24.54
C ARG A 457 -2.81 28.91 -24.03
N ASN A 458 -2.44 28.71 -22.76
CA ASN A 458 -1.23 29.29 -22.18
C ASN A 458 0.02 28.70 -22.83
N ARG A 459 0.02 27.38 -23.03
CA ARG A 459 1.09 26.64 -23.71
C ARG A 459 1.30 27.13 -25.15
N ARG A 460 0.20 27.42 -25.87
CA ARG A 460 0.24 28.04 -27.22
C ARG A 460 0.88 29.43 -27.19
N LEU A 461 0.56 30.25 -26.17
CA LEU A 461 1.15 31.58 -26.02
C LEU A 461 2.66 31.49 -25.75
N TRP A 462 3.09 30.54 -24.91
CA TRP A 462 4.50 30.29 -24.66
C TRP A 462 5.24 29.85 -25.92
N PHE A 463 4.62 28.95 -26.72
CA PHE A 463 5.19 28.52 -28.00
C PHE A 463 5.39 29.70 -28.96
N LYS A 464 4.36 30.54 -29.12
CA LYS A 464 4.46 31.75 -29.95
C LYS A 464 5.56 32.67 -29.46
N ARG A 465 5.61 32.93 -28.14
CA ARG A 465 6.63 33.78 -27.51
C ARG A 465 8.04 33.23 -27.71
N LEU A 466 8.23 31.91 -27.64
CA LEU A 466 9.51 31.28 -27.93
C LEU A 466 9.92 31.50 -29.39
N LYS A 467 9.01 31.23 -30.33
CA LYS A 467 9.27 31.34 -31.77
C LYS A 467 9.50 32.78 -32.24
N SER A 468 8.76 33.75 -31.71
CA SER A 468 8.87 35.15 -32.13
C SER A 468 9.94 35.92 -31.36
N GLY A 469 10.08 35.66 -30.05
CA GLY A 469 11.00 36.40 -29.19
C GLY A 469 12.43 35.87 -29.20
N TYR A 470 12.62 34.59 -29.53
CA TYR A 470 13.93 33.93 -29.49
C TYR A 470 14.19 33.04 -30.71
N PRO A 471 13.92 33.50 -31.95
CA PRO A 471 13.92 32.66 -33.16
C PRO A 471 15.27 31.97 -33.45
N ASN A 472 16.38 32.60 -33.05
CA ASN A 472 17.73 32.10 -33.28
C ASN A 472 18.23 31.17 -32.15
N SER A 473 17.46 31.00 -31.08
CA SER A 473 17.82 30.05 -30.02
C SER A 473 17.64 28.61 -30.51
N GLN A 474 18.55 27.72 -30.12
CA GLN A 474 18.43 26.30 -30.43
C GLN A 474 17.11 25.70 -29.89
N TRP A 475 16.61 26.23 -28.76
CA TRP A 475 15.34 25.85 -28.14
C TRP A 475 14.14 26.16 -29.03
N ALA A 476 14.13 27.35 -29.63
CA ALA A 476 13.09 27.72 -30.59
C ALA A 476 13.20 26.91 -31.87
N GLN A 477 14.39 26.60 -32.35
CA GLN A 477 14.59 25.82 -33.56
C GLN A 477 14.18 24.35 -33.39
N SER A 478 14.48 23.74 -32.23
CA SER A 478 14.20 22.32 -31.96
C SER A 478 12.73 22.04 -31.65
N LEU A 479 12.00 22.97 -31.02
CA LEU A 479 10.62 22.75 -30.59
C LEU A 479 9.64 22.80 -31.75
N ARG A 480 9.07 21.66 -32.13
CA ARG A 480 8.13 21.56 -33.28
C ARG A 480 6.67 21.77 -32.89
N TYR A 481 6.28 21.30 -31.70
CA TYR A 481 4.87 21.24 -31.28
C TYR A 481 4.66 21.91 -29.92
N TYR A 482 3.40 22.21 -29.63
CA TYR A 482 2.93 22.52 -28.29
C TYR A 482 1.75 21.58 -27.96
N TRP A 483 1.74 21.02 -26.75
CA TRP A 483 0.86 19.93 -26.35
C TRP A 483 -0.42 20.42 -25.66
#